data_AF-A0A920L0Z3-F1
#
_entry.id   AF-A0A920L0Z3-F1
#
_cell.length_a   1.000
_cell.length_b   1.000
_cell.length_c   1.000
_cell.angle_alpha   90.00
_cell.angle_beta   90.00
_cell.angle_gamma   90.00
#
_symmetry.space_group_name_H-M   'P 1'
#
loop_
_entity.id
_entity.type
_entity.pdbx_description
1 polymer ?
#
loop_
_entity_poly.entity_id
_entity_poly.type
_entity_poly.pdbx_seq_one_letter_code
_entity_poly.pdbx_strand_id
1 'polypeptide(L)'
;MIFLGVTTALFGVSISLTISLLDHGSVLSFFGLMTLVGLGNGMSIPNATAAMMSINPKLAGTAAGLGSAIMIGGGAGLSAIANFILIHGSSEIPLIMLMWTSVFCGLCSVAYVSYRKKTLEV
;
A
#
# COMPACT_ATOMS: atom_id res chain seq x y z
N MET A 1 -12.11 -5.30 -6.20
CA MET A 1 -10.95 -4.66 -6.88
C MET A 1 -9.82 -4.30 -5.93
N ILE A 2 -10.12 -3.87 -4.69
CA ILE A 2 -9.07 -3.52 -3.70
C ILE A 2 -8.08 -4.67 -3.46
N PHE A 3 -8.57 -5.89 -3.22
CA PHE A 3 -7.70 -7.07 -3.01
C PHE A 3 -6.73 -7.32 -4.19
N LEU A 4 -7.22 -7.20 -5.43
CA LEU A 4 -6.39 -7.34 -6.62
C LEU A 4 -5.33 -6.24 -6.70
N GLY A 5 -5.72 -4.99 -6.47
CA GLY A 5 -4.79 -3.85 -6.47
C GLY A 5 -3.66 -4.00 -5.45
N VAL A 6 -3.99 -4.35 -4.21
CA VAL A 6 -2.99 -4.55 -3.16
C VAL A 6 -2.10 -5.75 -3.46
N THR A 7 -2.66 -6.84 -4.02
CA THR A 7 -1.87 -8.02 -4.43
C THR A 7 -0.93 -7.69 -5.59
N THR A 8 -1.37 -6.91 -6.59
CA THR A 8 -0.51 -6.45 -7.69
C THR A 8 0.62 -5.56 -7.19
N ALA A 9 0.34 -4.64 -6.27
CA ALA A 9 1.38 -3.82 -5.65
C ALA A 9 2.38 -4.67 -4.85
N LEU A 10 1.88 -5.63 -4.05
CA LEU A 10 2.73 -6.52 -3.26
C LEU A 10 3.62 -7.37 -4.16
N PHE A 11 3.08 -7.87 -5.27
CA PHE A 11 3.83 -8.64 -6.25
C PHE A 11 4.96 -7.82 -6.87
N GLY A 12 4.67 -6.58 -7.30
CA GLY A 12 5.69 -5.67 -7.85
C GLY A 12 6.81 -5.37 -6.87
N VAL A 13 6.47 -5.03 -5.62
CA VAL A 13 7.48 -4.77 -4.58
C VAL A 13 8.24 -6.05 -4.19
N SER A 14 7.60 -7.21 -4.16
CA SER A 14 8.27 -8.48 -3.83
C SER A 14 9.30 -8.88 -4.88
N ILE A 15 8.99 -8.68 -6.17
CA ILE A 15 9.97 -8.90 -7.25
C ILE A 15 11.12 -7.91 -7.11
N SER A 16 10.82 -6.62 -6.92
CA SER A 16 11.86 -5.60 -6.73
C SER A 16 12.76 -5.96 -5.54
N LEU A 17 12.19 -6.37 -4.42
CA LEU A 17 12.94 -6.76 -3.22
C LEU A 17 13.84 -7.98 -3.49
N THR A 18 13.33 -8.99 -4.19
CA THR A 18 14.10 -10.19 -4.52
C THR A 18 15.28 -9.86 -5.43
N ILE A 19 15.08 -9.01 -6.44
CA ILE A 19 16.15 -8.57 -7.34
C ILE A 19 17.22 -7.77 -6.58
N SER A 20 16.80 -6.83 -5.73
CA SER A 20 17.73 -6.02 -4.94
C SER A 20 18.48 -6.86 -3.88
N LEU A 21 17.87 -7.90 -3.31
CA LEU A 21 18.52 -8.83 -2.37
C LEU A 21 19.55 -9.74 -3.05
N LEU A 22 19.39 -10.02 -4.35
CA LEU A 22 20.36 -10.77 -5.15
C LEU A 22 21.54 -9.91 -5.63
N ASP A 23 21.65 -8.66 -5.19
CA ASP A 23 22.66 -7.68 -5.63
C ASP A 23 22.55 -7.33 -7.13
N HIS A 24 21.41 -7.64 -7.76
CA HIS A 24 21.12 -7.32 -9.17
C HIS A 24 20.22 -6.07 -9.29
N GLY A 25 20.15 -5.28 -8.22
CA GLY A 25 19.39 -4.04 -8.14
C GLY A 25 19.92 -2.99 -9.12
N SER A 26 19.03 -2.46 -9.96
CA SER A 26 19.30 -1.36 -10.87
C SER A 26 18.17 -0.34 -10.83
N VAL A 27 18.45 0.89 -11.26
CA VAL A 27 17.47 1.95 -11.45
C VAL A 27 16.28 1.47 -12.28
N LEU A 28 16.55 0.70 -13.36
CA LEU A 28 15.50 0.20 -14.23
C LEU A 28 14.62 -0.87 -13.55
N SER A 29 15.22 -1.78 -12.77
CA SER A 29 14.43 -2.75 -12.00
C SER A 29 13.59 -2.08 -10.94
N PHE A 30 14.15 -1.14 -10.17
CA PHE A 30 13.40 -0.42 -9.13
C PHE A 30 12.21 0.34 -9.74
N PHE A 31 12.47 1.28 -10.65
CA PHE A 31 11.41 2.12 -11.24
C PHE A 31 10.48 1.36 -12.18
N GLY A 32 10.98 0.35 -12.90
CA GLY A 32 10.17 -0.52 -13.74
C GLY A 32 9.11 -1.25 -12.92
N LEU A 33 9.51 -1.84 -11.78
CA LEU A 33 8.58 -2.53 -10.88
C LEU A 33 7.64 -1.56 -10.16
N MET A 34 8.03 -0.29 -9.96
CA MET A 34 7.11 0.74 -9.43
C MET A 34 5.90 1.00 -10.33
N THR A 35 5.94 0.64 -11.61
CA THR A 35 4.77 0.71 -12.48
C THR A 35 3.65 -0.23 -12.01
N LEU A 36 4.00 -1.45 -11.56
CA LEU A 36 3.02 -2.39 -10.97
C LEU A 36 2.44 -1.87 -9.66
N VAL A 37 3.28 -1.21 -8.85
CA VAL A 37 2.85 -0.56 -7.61
C VAL A 37 1.88 0.58 -7.91
N GLY A 38 2.20 1.42 -8.90
CA GLY A 38 1.31 2.49 -9.38
C GLY A 38 -0.03 1.97 -9.86
N LEU A 39 -0.03 0.89 -10.66
CA LEU A 39 -1.24 0.22 -11.12
C LEU A 39 -2.05 -0.34 -9.94
N GLY A 40 -1.39 -1.04 -9.01
CA GLY A 40 -2.00 -1.58 -7.81
C GLY A 40 -2.66 -0.50 -6.93
N ASN A 41 -1.99 0.63 -6.74
CA ASN A 41 -2.52 1.79 -6.03
C ASN A 41 -3.69 2.45 -6.78
N GLY A 42 -3.59 2.58 -8.11
CA GLY A 42 -4.65 3.10 -8.96
C GLY A 42 -5.93 2.26 -8.91
N MET A 43 -5.82 0.94 -8.71
CA MET A 43 -6.97 0.09 -8.44
C MET A 43 -7.43 0.16 -6.98
N SER A 44 -6.52 0.22 -6.01
CA SER A 44 -6.86 0.10 -4.59
C SER A 44 -7.47 1.37 -3.99
N ILE A 45 -6.82 2.51 -4.19
CA ILE A 45 -7.16 3.78 -3.52
C ILE A 45 -8.57 4.27 -3.85
N PRO A 46 -8.96 4.49 -5.13
CA PRO A 46 -10.30 4.98 -5.44
C PRO A 46 -11.41 3.98 -5.03
N ASN A 47 -11.15 2.68 -5.16
CA ASN A 47 -12.11 1.65 -4.73
C ASN A 47 -12.25 1.59 -3.20
N ALA A 48 -11.17 1.78 -2.45
CA ALA A 48 -11.22 1.85 -0.99
C ALA A 48 -11.95 3.10 -0.51
N THR A 49 -11.68 4.26 -1.13
CA THR A 49 -12.39 5.51 -0.83
C THR A 49 -13.89 5.39 -1.10
N ALA A 50 -14.27 4.85 -2.26
CA ALA A 50 -15.68 4.62 -2.59
C ALA A 50 -16.34 3.64 -1.61
N ALA A 51 -15.66 2.54 -1.25
CA ALA A 51 -16.16 1.55 -0.31
C ALA A 51 -16.36 2.12 1.10
N MET A 52 -15.45 2.98 1.59
CA MET A 52 -15.61 3.63 2.89
C MET A 52 -16.85 4.53 2.93
N MET A 53 -17.17 5.23 1.84
CA MET A 53 -18.31 6.15 1.78
C MET A 53 -19.64 5.44 1.54
N SER A 54 -19.65 4.25 0.94
CA SER A 54 -20.88 3.54 0.57
C SER A 54 -21.54 2.77 1.72
N ILE A 55 -20.83 2.50 2.82
CA ILE A 55 -21.34 1.71 3.95
C ILE A 55 -22.50 2.42 4.66
N ASN A 56 -22.39 3.73 4.90
CA ASN A 56 -23.44 4.51 5.54
C ASN A 56 -23.49 5.94 4.96
N PRO A 57 -24.46 6.24 4.08
CA PRO A 57 -24.56 7.55 3.44
C PRO A 57 -24.66 8.72 4.43
N LYS A 58 -25.26 8.51 5.61
CA LYS A 58 -25.39 9.56 6.65
C LYS A 58 -24.07 9.88 7.33
N LEU A 59 -23.10 8.96 7.30
CA LEU A 59 -21.76 9.11 7.90
C LEU A 59 -20.66 9.26 6.83
N ALA A 60 -21.02 9.41 5.56
CA ALA A 60 -20.06 9.44 4.46
C ALA A 60 -19.02 10.57 4.62
N GLY A 61 -19.44 11.73 5.12
CA GLY A 61 -18.54 12.86 5.39
C GLY A 61 -17.51 12.54 6.49
N THR A 62 -17.94 11.93 7.60
CA THR A 62 -17.05 11.50 8.69
C THR A 62 -16.11 10.38 8.25
N ALA A 63 -16.61 9.41 7.49
CA ALA A 63 -15.80 8.31 6.93
C ALA A 63 -14.74 8.85 5.96
N ALA A 64 -15.10 9.76 5.07
CA ALA A 64 -14.16 10.41 4.16
C ALA A 64 -13.11 11.27 4.89
N GLY A 65 -13.53 12.03 5.91
CA GLY A 65 -12.63 12.83 6.74
C GLY A 65 -11.62 11.97 7.51
N LEU A 66 -12.08 10.93 8.19
CA LEU A 66 -11.22 10.00 8.92
C LEU A 66 -10.26 9.25 7.97
N GLY A 67 -10.77 8.76 6.84
CA GLY A 67 -9.97 8.09 5.83
C GLY A 67 -8.86 9.00 5.26
N SER A 68 -9.18 10.26 4.99
CA SER A 68 -8.20 11.24 4.50
C SER A 68 -7.16 11.59 5.57
N ALA A 69 -7.58 11.74 6.82
CA ALA A 69 -6.66 11.99 7.93
C ALA A 69 -5.65 10.84 8.11
N ILE A 70 -6.12 9.58 8.04
CA ILE A 70 -5.24 8.40 8.10
C ILE A 70 -4.32 8.35 6.89
N MET A 71 -4.83 8.61 5.68
CA MET A 71 -4.02 8.57 4.45
C MET A 71 -2.91 9.63 4.48
N ILE A 72 -3.23 10.87 4.84
CA ILE A 72 -2.26 11.97 4.90
C ILE A 72 -1.31 11.78 6.08
N GLY A 73 -1.83 11.52 7.28
CA GLY A 73 -1.02 11.36 8.50
C GLY A 73 -0.12 10.12 8.42
N GLY A 74 -0.66 8.99 8.00
CA GLY A 74 0.10 7.76 7.77
C GLY A 74 1.13 7.91 6.66
N GLY A 75 0.75 8.53 5.53
CA GLY A 75 1.68 8.82 4.42
C GLY A 75 2.82 9.75 4.84
N ALA A 76 2.53 10.79 5.62
CA ALA A 76 3.54 11.69 6.18
C ALA A 76 4.47 10.96 7.16
N GLY A 77 3.92 10.14 8.05
CA GLY A 77 4.71 9.33 8.99
C GLY A 77 5.64 8.35 8.27
N LEU A 78 5.13 7.60 7.29
CA LEU A 78 5.93 6.70 6.46
C LEU A 78 6.99 7.47 5.66
N SER A 79 6.69 8.67 5.17
CA SER A 79 7.66 9.53 4.46
C SER A 79 8.77 10.01 5.39
N ALA A 80 8.46 10.36 6.64
CA ALA A 80 9.46 10.74 7.63
C ALA A 80 10.38 9.55 7.99
N ILE A 81 9.81 8.35 8.14
CA ILE A 81 10.57 7.12 8.37
C ILE A 81 11.47 6.82 7.15
N ALA A 82 10.93 6.93 5.93
CA ALA A 82 11.71 6.74 4.71
C ALA A 82 12.89 7.71 4.64
N ASN A 83 12.68 8.99 4.97
CA ASN A 83 13.76 9.99 5.01
C ASN A 83 14.83 9.65 6.06
N PHE A 84 14.44 9.12 7.22
CA PHE A 84 15.39 8.73 8.27
C PHE A 84 16.23 7.51 7.87
N ILE A 85 15.63 6.54 7.18
CA ILE A 85 16.29 5.30 6.78
C ILE A 85 17.16 5.51 5.51
N LEU A 86 16.79 6.45 4.65
CA LEU A 86 17.50 6.74 3.40
C LEU A 86 18.65 7.73 3.63
N ILE A 87 19.69 7.29 4.33
CA ILE A 87 20.91 8.07 4.59
C ILE A 87 21.82 8.07 3.36
N HIS A 88 22.63 9.13 3.17
CA HIS A 88 23.63 9.22 2.10
C HIS A 88 24.49 7.95 2.02
N GLY A 89 24.48 7.27 0.87
CA GLY A 89 25.20 6.02 0.64
C GLY A 89 24.39 4.74 0.96
N SER A 90 23.12 4.85 1.35
CA SER A 90 22.26 3.69 1.59
C SER A 90 21.82 3.03 0.29
N SER A 91 21.70 1.70 0.33
CA SER A 91 21.07 0.91 -0.72
C SER A 91 19.56 1.19 -0.81
N GLU A 92 18.94 0.81 -1.92
CA GLU A 92 17.48 0.87 -2.15
C GLU A 92 16.67 -0.10 -1.27
N ILE A 93 17.32 -1.15 -0.75
CA ILE A 93 16.69 -2.25 0.01
C ILE A 93 15.85 -1.77 1.21
N PRO A 94 16.33 -0.86 2.09
CA PRO A 94 15.55 -0.41 3.24
C PRO A 94 14.26 0.30 2.85
N LEU A 95 14.28 1.05 1.74
CA LEU A 95 13.10 1.72 1.20
C LEU A 95 12.10 0.69 0.66
N ILE A 96 12.59 -0.29 -0.12
CA ILE A 96 11.75 -1.38 -0.65
C ILE A 96 11.13 -2.19 0.49
N MET A 97 11.86 -2.45 1.57
CA MET A 97 11.36 -3.14 2.77
C MET A 97 10.23 -2.34 3.46
N LEU A 98 10.38 -1.01 3.58
CA LEU A 98 9.34 -0.15 4.12
C LEU A 98 8.08 -0.18 3.25
N MET A 99 8.24 -0.15 1.93
CA MET A 99 7.12 -0.27 0.99
C MET A 99 6.45 -1.65 1.09
N TRP A 100 7.24 -2.72 1.17
CA TRP A 100 6.74 -4.09 1.24
C TRP A 100 5.92 -4.31 2.51
N THR A 101 6.44 -3.88 3.66
CA THR A 101 5.74 -3.99 4.95
C THR A 101 4.45 -3.17 4.96
N SER A 102 4.45 -1.95 4.41
CA SER A 102 3.25 -1.12 4.29
C SER A 102 2.16 -1.79 3.44
N VAL A 103 2.53 -2.30 2.25
CA VAL A 103 1.57 -2.98 1.36
C VAL A 103 1.09 -4.29 1.98
N PHE A 104 1.95 -5.04 2.67
CA PHE A 104 1.58 -6.26 3.38
C PHE A 104 0.55 -6.00 4.49
N CYS A 105 0.75 -4.96 5.31
CA CYS A 105 -0.25 -4.51 6.29
C CYS A 105 -1.58 -4.13 5.63
N GLY A 106 -1.53 -3.50 4.46
CA GLY A 106 -2.70 -3.22 3.63
C GLY A 106 -3.43 -4.49 3.21
N LEU A 107 -2.70 -5.53 2.77
CA LEU A 107 -3.28 -6.81 2.37
C LEU A 107 -3.98 -7.51 3.54
N CYS A 108 -3.33 -7.55 4.72
CA CYS A 108 -3.92 -8.08 5.94
C CYS A 108 -5.21 -7.34 6.33
N SER A 109 -5.22 -6.01 6.20
CA SER A 109 -6.40 -5.18 6.50
C SER A 109 -7.56 -5.51 5.56
N VAL A 110 -7.30 -5.63 4.26
CA VAL A 110 -8.33 -6.01 3.27
C VAL A 110 -8.84 -7.44 3.51
N ALA A 111 -7.95 -8.37 3.83
CA ALA A 111 -8.31 -9.75 4.16
C ALA A 111 -9.20 -9.82 5.41
N TYR A 112 -8.85 -9.07 6.46
CA TYR A 112 -9.64 -8.97 7.69
C TYR A 112 -11.05 -8.43 7.44
N VAL A 113 -11.19 -7.34 6.69
CA VAL A 113 -12.50 -6.78 6.34
C VAL A 113 -13.32 -7.77 5.49
N SER A 114 -12.67 -8.45 4.55
CA SER A 114 -13.32 -9.46 3.71
C SER A 114 -13.82 -10.67 4.52
N TYR A 115 -13.06 -11.08 5.54
CA TYR A 115 -13.47 -12.12 6.48
C TYR A 115 -14.65 -11.65 7.34
N ARG A 116 -14.54 -10.45 7.95
CA ARG A 116 -15.61 -9.87 8.78
C ARG A 116 -16.92 -9.69 8.03
N LYS A 117 -16.87 -9.27 6.77
CA LYS A 117 -18.06 -9.11 5.93
C LYS A 117 -18.81 -10.45 5.79
N LYS A 118 -18.08 -11.55 5.51
CA LYS A 118 -18.69 -12.89 5.40
C LYS A 118 -19.36 -13.35 6.69
N THR A 119 -18.81 -13.01 7.85
CA THR A 119 -19.38 -13.40 9.15
C THR A 119 -20.66 -12.65 9.49
N LEU A 120 -20.83 -11.41 9.01
CA LEU A 120 -22.00 -10.57 9.27
C LEU A 120 -23.13 -10.79 8.26
N GLU A 121 -22.84 -11.44 7.13
CA GLU A 121 -23.82 -11.83 6.10
C GLU A 121 -24.38 -13.26 6.32
N VAL A 122 -24.13 -13.87 7.49
CA VAL A 122 -24.78 -15.10 7.99
C VAL A 122 -25.94 -14.73 8.90
#